data_AF-A0A2K2U7G9-F1
#
_entry.id   AF-A0A2K2U7G9-F1
#
_cell.length_a   1.000
_cell.length_b   1.000
_cell.length_c   1.000
_cell.angle_alpha   90.00
_cell.angle_beta   90.00
_cell.angle_gamma   90.00
#
_symmetry.space_group_name_H-M   'P 1'
#
loop_
_entity.id
_entity.type
_entity.pdbx_description
1 polymer ?
#
loop_
_entity_poly.entity_id
_entity_poly.type
_entity_poly.pdbx_seq_one_letter_code
_entity_poly.pdbx_strand_id
1 'polypeptide(L)'
;MRAFSLRGASALVLASLAAVPLAGCSGGHQVIEAGEDCSSCHADEKAVFEISGVPEGAVESGSRVVVETQAASVSVCVPLLASEDGSYYVFEERSRASAEDGRVELELEDGLWALCPDGGGTSASVLVHVDSSRSDAATVGL
;
A
#
# COMPACT_ATOMS: atom_id res chain seq x y z
N MET A 1 -43.07 -17.36 -59.59
CA MET A 1 -44.24 -17.58 -58.71
C MET A 1 -44.13 -16.60 -57.55
N ARG A 2 -45.16 -15.78 -57.31
CA ARG A 2 -45.26 -14.84 -56.18
C ARG A 2 -46.13 -15.45 -55.09
N ALA A 3 -45.73 -15.33 -53.83
CA ALA A 3 -46.60 -15.25 -52.64
C ALA A 3 -45.71 -14.79 -51.46
N PHE A 4 -45.84 -13.54 -50.98
CA PHE A 4 -46.78 -13.01 -49.98
C PHE A 4 -46.20 -13.00 -48.55
N SER A 5 -45.66 -11.82 -48.21
CA SER A 5 -45.72 -11.08 -46.94
C SER A 5 -46.38 -11.74 -45.72
N LEU A 6 -45.71 -11.70 -44.56
CA LEU A 6 -46.37 -11.41 -43.29
C LEU A 6 -45.47 -10.54 -42.40
N ARG A 7 -46.07 -9.47 -41.90
CA ARG A 7 -45.57 -8.51 -40.91
C ARG A 7 -45.31 -9.18 -39.57
N GLY A 8 -44.28 -8.74 -38.87
CA GLY A 8 -44.08 -9.01 -37.44
C GLY A 8 -43.16 -7.97 -36.84
N ALA A 9 -43.72 -6.93 -36.23
CA ALA A 9 -43.00 -5.99 -35.39
C ALA A 9 -42.77 -6.64 -34.01
N SER A 10 -41.53 -6.65 -33.53
CA SER A 10 -41.14 -6.85 -32.13
C SER A 10 -39.71 -6.34 -32.00
N ALA A 11 -39.54 -5.14 -31.46
CA ALA A 11 -39.22 -4.91 -30.05
C ALA A 11 -37.78 -5.32 -29.71
N LEU A 12 -36.90 -4.30 -29.77
CA LEU A 12 -35.98 -3.91 -28.70
C LEU A 12 -35.17 -5.03 -28.01
N VAL A 13 -33.90 -5.14 -28.37
CA VAL A 13 -32.80 -5.13 -27.37
C VAL A 13 -31.64 -4.35 -27.99
N LEU A 14 -31.48 -3.09 -27.61
CA LEU A 14 -30.17 -2.44 -27.71
C LEU A 14 -29.25 -3.25 -26.79
N ALA A 15 -28.34 -4.03 -27.38
CA ALA A 15 -27.21 -4.57 -26.65
C ALA A 15 -26.26 -3.40 -26.34
N SER A 16 -26.60 -2.65 -25.29
CA SER A 16 -25.67 -1.73 -24.64
C SER A 16 -24.58 -2.60 -24.03
N LEU A 17 -23.50 -2.86 -24.78
CA LEU A 17 -22.24 -3.24 -24.19
C LEU A 17 -21.77 -2.04 -23.35
N ALA A 18 -22.19 -2.01 -22.09
CA ALA A 18 -21.54 -1.22 -21.08
C ALA A 18 -20.12 -1.78 -20.95
N ALA A 19 -19.19 -1.20 -21.71
CA ALA A 19 -17.79 -1.21 -21.35
C ALA A 19 -17.70 -0.41 -20.04
N VAL A 20 -17.96 -1.08 -18.93
CA VAL A 20 -17.49 -0.61 -17.63
C VAL A 20 -15.98 -0.60 -17.80
N PRO A 21 -15.28 0.56 -17.72
CA PRO A 21 -13.85 0.48 -17.53
C PRO A 21 -13.70 -0.36 -16.26
N LEU A 22 -12.98 -1.49 -16.34
CA LEU A 22 -12.45 -2.08 -15.12
C LEU A 22 -11.71 -0.92 -14.46
N ALA A 23 -12.32 -0.35 -13.42
CA ALA A 23 -11.61 0.46 -12.45
C ALA A 23 -10.58 -0.53 -11.91
N GLY A 24 -9.39 -0.46 -12.48
CA GLY A 24 -8.30 -1.33 -12.11
C GLY A 24 -8.02 -1.06 -10.65
N CYS A 25 -8.44 -1.98 -9.78
CA CYS A 25 -7.70 -2.19 -8.56
C CYS A 25 -6.38 -2.85 -8.99
N SER A 26 -5.46 -2.01 -9.47
CA SER A 26 -4.09 -2.42 -9.79
C SER A 26 -3.39 -2.74 -8.47
N GLY A 27 -3.32 -4.04 -8.18
CA GLY A 27 -2.20 -4.75 -7.55
C GLY A 27 -1.49 -4.09 -6.37
N GLY A 28 -1.76 -4.60 -5.18
CA GLY A 28 -1.05 -4.33 -3.92
C GLY A 28 -2.04 -4.01 -2.81
N HIS A 29 -1.91 -4.66 -1.63
CA HIS A 29 -2.58 -4.14 -0.43
C HIS A 29 -2.08 -2.71 -0.23
N GLN A 30 -3.02 -1.76 -0.15
CA GLN A 30 -2.72 -0.33 -0.10
C GLN A 30 -2.16 0.06 1.28
N VAL A 31 -1.32 1.08 1.30
CA VAL A 31 -1.04 1.87 2.51
C VAL A 31 -2.32 2.64 2.85
N ILE A 32 -2.76 2.63 4.10
CA ILE A 32 -3.96 3.39 4.53
C ILE A 32 -3.57 4.80 4.96
N GLU A 33 -4.42 5.80 4.71
CA GLU A 33 -4.17 7.16 5.19
C GLU A 33 -4.26 7.23 6.73
N ALA A 34 -3.55 8.17 7.36
CA ALA A 34 -3.60 8.36 8.80
C ALA A 34 -5.04 8.62 9.29
N GLY A 35 -5.48 7.81 10.26
CA GLY A 35 -6.82 7.91 10.84
C GLY A 35 -7.96 7.37 9.96
N GLU A 36 -7.64 6.71 8.84
CA GLU A 36 -8.64 6.00 8.05
C GLU A 36 -8.91 4.62 8.67
N ASP A 37 -10.17 4.37 9.06
CA ASP A 37 -10.57 3.08 9.61
C ASP A 37 -10.53 1.98 8.55
N CYS A 38 -10.13 0.76 8.94
CA CYS A 38 -10.18 -0.40 8.05
C CYS A 38 -11.58 -0.62 7.44
N SER A 39 -12.63 -0.19 8.15
CA SER A 39 -14.03 -0.29 7.71
C SER A 39 -14.36 0.60 6.50
N SER A 40 -13.50 1.58 6.18
CA SER A 40 -13.63 2.39 4.97
C SER A 40 -13.34 1.58 3.70
N CYS A 41 -12.44 0.60 3.80
CA CYS A 41 -11.98 -0.24 2.70
C CYS A 41 -12.58 -1.66 2.74
N HIS A 42 -13.06 -2.11 3.90
CA HIS A 42 -13.66 -3.43 4.11
C HIS A 42 -14.91 -3.34 4.99
N ALA A 43 -15.86 -4.26 4.84
CA ALA A 43 -17.08 -4.22 5.65
C ALA A 43 -16.85 -4.62 7.13
N ASP A 44 -15.78 -5.35 7.41
CA ASP A 44 -15.40 -5.81 8.74
C ASP A 44 -14.13 -5.09 9.21
N GLU A 45 -14.12 -4.68 10.48
CA GLU A 45 -12.94 -4.11 11.13
C GLU A 45 -11.87 -5.20 11.29
N LYS A 46 -10.65 -4.96 10.79
CA LYS A 46 -9.55 -5.93 10.93
C LYS A 46 -8.94 -5.77 12.33
N ALA A 47 -8.78 -6.89 13.04
CA ALA A 47 -8.08 -6.87 14.33
C ALA A 47 -6.64 -6.38 14.16
N VAL A 48 -6.22 -5.51 15.08
CA VAL A 48 -4.83 -5.04 15.23
C VAL A 48 -4.28 -5.61 16.53
N PHE A 49 -3.09 -6.18 16.46
CA PHE A 49 -2.40 -6.84 17.56
C PHE A 49 -1.17 -6.03 17.99
N GLU A 50 -0.74 -6.21 19.23
CA GLU A 50 0.48 -5.57 19.73
C GLU A 50 1.72 -6.20 19.07
N ILE A 51 2.64 -5.35 18.60
CA ILE A 51 3.95 -5.79 18.11
C ILE A 51 4.87 -5.99 19.31
N SER A 52 5.27 -7.23 19.56
CA SER A 52 6.18 -7.57 20.66
C SER A 52 7.63 -7.49 20.20
N GLY A 53 8.34 -6.43 20.62
CA GLY A 53 9.75 -6.22 20.28
C GLY A 53 9.98 -5.83 18.82
N VAL A 54 11.24 -6.00 18.37
CA VAL A 54 11.63 -5.70 16.99
C VAL A 54 11.41 -6.95 16.11
N PRO A 55 10.64 -6.85 15.02
CA PRO A 55 10.43 -7.98 14.11
C PRO A 55 11.75 -8.49 13.51
N GLU A 56 11.84 -9.81 13.30
CA GLU A 56 12.98 -10.41 12.62
C GLU A 56 13.12 -9.84 11.20
N GLY A 57 14.34 -9.47 10.82
CA GLY A 57 14.63 -8.91 9.50
C GLY A 57 14.34 -7.42 9.36
N ALA A 58 13.85 -6.75 10.42
CA ALA A 58 13.82 -5.28 10.43
C ALA A 58 15.25 -4.73 10.37
N VAL A 59 15.44 -3.69 9.55
CA VAL A 59 16.72 -2.99 9.44
C VAL A 59 16.87 -2.04 10.62
N GLU A 60 17.99 -2.13 11.33
CA GLU A 60 18.28 -1.24 12.46
C GLU A 60 18.92 0.07 11.98
N SER A 61 18.49 1.19 12.52
CA SER A 61 19.03 2.52 12.21
C SER A 61 19.00 3.46 13.42
N GLY A 62 19.88 4.45 13.45
CA GLY A 62 19.63 5.69 14.19
C GLY A 62 18.55 6.54 13.53
N SER A 63 18.32 7.75 14.03
CA SER A 63 17.22 8.63 13.57
C SER A 63 17.26 8.95 12.07
N ARG A 64 18.42 8.86 11.43
CA ARG A 64 18.57 9.09 9.99
C ARG A 64 18.48 7.79 9.21
N VAL A 65 17.62 7.75 8.20
CA VAL A 65 17.49 6.63 7.25
C VAL A 65 17.66 7.13 5.82
N VAL A 66 18.49 6.45 5.03
CA VAL A 66 18.66 6.72 3.61
C VAL A 66 17.90 5.66 2.82
N VAL A 67 17.06 6.08 1.89
CA VAL A 67 16.31 5.19 1.00
C VAL A 67 16.81 5.38 -0.42
N GLU A 68 17.19 4.29 -1.07
CA GLU A 68 17.48 4.22 -2.49
C GLU A 68 16.29 3.58 -3.20
N THR A 69 15.70 4.26 -4.18
CA THR A 69 14.51 3.75 -4.86
C THR A 69 14.39 4.25 -6.30
N GLN A 70 13.68 3.49 -7.12
CA GLN A 70 13.27 3.90 -8.47
C GLN A 70 11.88 4.58 -8.49
N ALA A 71 11.14 4.51 -7.38
CA ALA A 71 9.85 5.16 -7.25
C ALA A 71 10.00 6.69 -7.15
N ALA A 72 8.97 7.42 -7.59
CA ALA A 72 8.96 8.88 -7.51
C ALA A 72 8.84 9.40 -6.07
N SER A 73 8.28 8.59 -5.17
CA SER A 73 8.15 8.91 -3.76
C SER A 73 8.10 7.65 -2.90
N VAL A 74 8.31 7.82 -1.60
CA VAL A 74 8.26 6.78 -0.58
C VAL A 74 7.25 7.19 0.49
N SER A 75 6.29 6.33 0.74
CA SER A 75 5.38 6.44 1.88
C SER A 75 6.09 5.97 3.14
N VAL A 76 6.04 6.80 4.18
CA VAL A 76 6.60 6.52 5.51
C VAL A 76 5.45 6.17 6.43
N CYS A 77 5.44 4.92 6.90
CA CYS A 77 4.26 4.35 7.53
C CYS A 77 4.57 3.76 8.90
N VAL A 78 3.55 3.71 9.77
CA VAL A 78 3.58 2.89 10.97
C VAL A 78 2.99 1.51 10.65
N PRO A 79 3.69 0.41 11.00
CA PRO A 79 3.14 -0.92 10.83
C PRO A 79 2.17 -1.30 11.94
N LEU A 80 1.01 -1.79 11.53
CA LEU A 80 -0.04 -2.37 12.36
C LEU A 80 -0.03 -3.87 12.14
N LEU A 81 0.27 -4.66 13.18
CA LEU A 81 0.24 -6.11 13.06
C LEU A 81 -1.22 -6.55 12.94
N ALA A 82 -1.56 -7.16 11.81
CA ALA A 82 -2.94 -7.47 11.49
C ALA A 82 -3.20 -8.99 11.49
N SER A 83 -2.25 -9.78 11.98
CA SER A 83 -2.39 -11.22 12.19
C SER A 83 -1.75 -11.61 13.52
N GLU A 84 -2.45 -12.42 14.32
CA GLU A 84 -1.99 -12.85 15.65
C GLU A 84 -0.70 -13.68 15.59
N ASP A 85 -0.49 -14.39 14.47
CA ASP A 85 0.71 -15.20 14.23
C ASP A 85 1.94 -14.39 13.80
N GLY A 86 1.84 -13.07 13.74
CA GLY A 86 2.96 -12.20 13.34
C GLY A 86 3.19 -12.13 11.83
N SER A 87 2.40 -12.81 11.01
CA SER A 87 2.74 -13.04 9.58
C SER A 87 2.45 -11.87 8.64
N TYR A 88 1.62 -10.91 9.06
CA TYR A 88 1.11 -9.89 8.15
C TYR A 88 0.84 -8.54 8.82
N TYR A 89 1.28 -7.47 8.16
CA TYR A 89 1.10 -6.08 8.57
C TYR A 89 0.18 -5.33 7.63
N VAL A 90 -0.52 -4.34 8.19
CA VAL A 90 -1.12 -3.22 7.45
C VAL A 90 -0.26 -1.98 7.76
N PHE A 91 -0.05 -1.11 6.78
CA PHE A 91 0.78 0.09 6.97
C PHE A 91 -0.07 1.34 6.92
N GLU A 92 0.01 2.15 7.96
CA GLU A 92 -0.67 3.45 8.05
C GLU A 92 0.31 4.57 7.67
N GLU A 93 0.05 5.28 6.57
CA GLU A 93 0.88 6.40 6.11
C GLU A 93 0.87 7.50 7.15
N ARG A 94 2.06 7.93 7.59
CA ARG A 94 2.24 9.14 8.41
C ARG A 94 2.65 10.32 7.56
N SER A 95 3.46 10.05 6.55
CA SER A 95 3.96 11.06 5.63
C SER A 95 4.43 10.40 4.33
N ARG A 96 4.75 11.26 3.36
CA ARG A 96 5.31 10.85 2.08
C ARG A 96 6.46 11.77 1.74
N ALA A 97 7.54 11.18 1.24
CA ALA A 97 8.73 11.91 0.83
C ALA A 97 9.01 11.66 -0.66
N SER A 98 9.24 12.73 -1.41
CA SER A 98 9.64 12.64 -2.81
C SER A 98 11.08 12.17 -2.93
N ALA A 99 11.34 11.30 -3.90
CA ALA A 99 12.70 10.89 -4.24
C ALA A 99 13.34 11.93 -5.17
N GLU A 100 14.56 12.32 -4.84
CA GLU A 100 15.42 13.16 -5.68
C GLU A 100 16.62 12.32 -6.14
N ASP A 101 16.82 12.22 -7.45
CA ASP A 101 17.88 11.40 -8.05
C ASP A 101 17.92 9.94 -7.55
N GLY A 102 16.74 9.36 -7.31
CA GLY A 102 16.58 7.98 -6.84
C GLY A 102 16.90 7.78 -5.36
N ARG A 103 16.88 8.85 -4.57
CA ARG A 103 17.23 8.84 -3.16
C ARG A 103 16.24 9.66 -2.32
N VAL A 104 16.00 9.21 -1.09
CA VAL A 104 15.31 9.96 -0.04
C VAL A 104 16.17 9.91 1.22
N GLU A 105 16.33 11.03 1.91
CA GLU A 105 16.89 11.07 3.26
C GLU A 105 15.77 11.40 4.25
N LEU A 106 15.58 10.53 5.24
CA LEU A 106 14.51 10.62 6.22
C LEU A 106 15.11 10.82 7.62
N GLU A 107 14.48 11.69 8.40
CA GLU A 107 14.68 11.79 9.84
C GLU A 107 13.42 11.24 10.51
N LEU A 108 13.58 10.15 11.26
CA LEU A 108 12.49 9.40 11.89
C LEU A 108 12.69 9.37 13.41
N GLU A 109 11.57 9.36 14.12
CA GLU A 109 11.54 9.17 15.57
C GLU A 109 11.75 7.69 15.94
N ASP A 110 12.10 7.44 17.19
CA ASP A 110 12.28 6.09 17.73
C ASP A 110 11.03 5.24 17.53
N GLY A 111 11.23 4.01 17.07
CA GLY A 111 10.14 3.07 16.83
C GLY A 111 10.30 2.27 15.53
N LEU A 112 9.24 1.52 15.21
CA LEU A 112 9.20 0.68 14.01
C LEU A 112 8.46 1.41 12.90
N TRP A 113 9.09 1.45 11.72
CA TRP A 113 8.60 2.11 10.52
C TRP A 113 8.54 1.13 9.35
N ALA A 114 7.59 1.33 8.44
CA ALA A 114 7.52 0.66 7.15
C ALA A 114 7.72 1.69 6.04
N LEU A 115 8.70 1.45 5.17
CA LEU A 115 9.01 2.30 4.03
C LEU A 115 8.49 1.62 2.77
N CYS A 116 7.56 2.27 2.08
CA CYS A 116 6.86 1.69 0.93
C CYS A 116 7.09 2.55 -0.32
N PRO A 117 7.60 1.99 -1.43
CA PRO A 117 7.73 2.76 -2.67
C PRO A 117 6.34 3.05 -3.25
N ASP A 118 6.11 4.28 -3.70
CA ASP A 118 4.86 4.67 -4.36
C ASP A 118 4.64 3.86 -5.65
N GLY A 119 3.42 3.38 -5.86
CA GLY A 119 3.07 2.48 -6.96
C GLY A 119 3.53 1.03 -6.78
N GLY A 120 4.25 0.70 -5.70
CA GLY A 120 4.53 -0.67 -5.27
C GLY A 120 3.48 -1.17 -4.29
N GLY A 121 3.13 -2.45 -4.36
CA GLY A 121 2.33 -3.07 -3.30
C GLY A 121 3.13 -3.20 -2.00
N THR A 122 2.45 -3.36 -0.87
CA THR A 122 3.03 -3.62 0.47
C THR A 122 4.09 -4.72 0.51
N SER A 123 4.08 -5.68 -0.43
CA SER A 123 5.13 -6.71 -0.57
C SER A 123 6.53 -6.17 -0.89
N ALA A 124 6.66 -4.92 -1.34
CA ALA A 124 7.94 -4.25 -1.60
C ALA A 124 8.41 -3.38 -0.43
N SER A 125 7.69 -3.35 0.70
CA SER A 125 8.05 -2.53 1.85
C SER A 125 9.27 -3.08 2.59
N VAL A 126 10.03 -2.19 3.23
CA VAL A 126 11.07 -2.57 4.19
C VAL A 126 10.67 -2.07 5.58
N LEU A 127 10.78 -2.96 6.57
CA LEU A 127 10.65 -2.57 7.99
C LEU A 127 12.00 -2.04 8.49
N VAL A 128 11.95 -0.88 9.15
CA VAL A 128 13.11 -0.24 9.77
C VAL A 128 12.79 0.04 11.23
N HIS A 129 13.63 -0.44 12.13
CA HIS A 129 13.59 -0.09 13.54
C HIS A 129 14.59 1.04 13.80
N VAL A 130 14.09 2.15 14.29
CA VAL A 130 14.83 3.37 14.57
C VAL A 130 15.05 3.48 16.08
N ASP A 131 16.31 3.64 16.47
CA ASP A 131 16.73 3.88 17.85
C ASP A 131 17.75 5.03 17.88
N SER A 132 17.33 6.20 18.36
CA SER A 132 18.13 7.42 18.43
C SER A 132 19.36 7.33 19.33
N SER A 133 19.48 6.30 20.18
CA SER A 133 20.72 6.03 20.92
C SER A 133 21.84 5.55 20.00
N ARG A 134 21.50 5.07 18.80
CA ARG A 134 22.43 4.71 17.74
C ARG A 134 22.89 5.95 16.97
N SER A 135 24.13 5.88 16.48
CA SER A 135 24.72 6.96 15.67
C SER A 135 24.89 6.59 14.19
N ASP A 136 24.68 5.31 13.84
CA ASP A 136 24.72 4.84 12.47
C ASP A 136 23.39 5.10 11.74
N ALA A 137 23.47 5.40 10.45
CA ALA A 137 22.31 5.54 9.58
C ALA A 137 22.23 4.32 8.66
N ALA A 138 21.06 3.71 8.56
CA ALA A 138 20.82 2.65 7.60
C ALA A 138 20.64 3.20 6.19
N THR A 139 21.08 2.42 5.20
CA THR A 139 20.68 2.58 3.80
C THR A 139 19.81 1.40 3.41
N VAL A 140 18.60 1.66 2.90
CA VAL A 140 17.64 0.65 2.47
C VAL A 140 17.32 0.82 0.98
N GLY A 141 17.20 -0.29 0.26
CA GLY A 141 16.77 -0.29 -1.14
C GLY A 141 15.30 -0.70 -1.26
N LEU A 142 14.53 0.05 -2.07
CA LEU A 142 13.12 -0.22 -2.41
C LEU A 142 12.93 -0.39 -3.92
#